data_AF-A0A963MVV2-F1
#
_entry.id   AF-A0A963MVV2-F1
#
_cell.length_a   1.000
_cell.length_b   1.000
_cell.length_c   1.000
_cell.angle_alpha   90.00
_cell.angle_beta   90.00
_cell.angle_gamma   90.00
#
_symmetry.space_group_name_H-M   'P 1'
#
loop_
_entity.id
_entity.type
_entity.pdbx_description
1 polymer ?
#
loop_
_entity_poly.entity_id
_entity_poly.type
_entity_poly.pdbx_seq_one_letter_code
_entity_poly.pdbx_strand_id
1 'polypeptide(L)'
;MTGMFKTRLDAPVMCLREGLVGDVQADRRYHGGPDKAVHLYPADHYARLVAAFPALAGEVGPGTLGENLSVAGIDETQVCLGDVFALGDCQLQITQSRRPCWKIDHRLGVSGASRRVADEGITGWYFRVRVEGLIEPNARMLLLERPNPDITLARLWAVETAHRPNVDEVRALSQAVGLSAGWAKKLSQRADWLERQADGTNGDSND
;
A
#
# COMPACT_ATOMS: atom_id res chain seq x y z
N MET A 1 9.47 16.20 -13.12
CA MET A 1 8.87 16.18 -11.77
C MET A 1 8.77 14.73 -11.31
N THR A 2 9.26 14.41 -10.11
CA THR A 2 9.01 13.10 -9.50
C THR A 2 7.65 13.18 -8.81
N GLY A 3 6.79 12.17 -8.99
CA GLY A 3 5.45 12.09 -8.39
C GLY A 3 5.43 11.96 -6.85
N MET A 4 6.54 12.29 -6.19
CA MET A 4 6.72 12.18 -4.74
C MET A 4 6.42 13.48 -4.01
N PHE A 5 6.47 14.62 -4.71
CA PHE A 5 6.10 15.91 -4.14
C PHE A 5 4.62 16.15 -4.43
N LYS A 6 3.83 16.29 -3.37
CA LYS A 6 2.39 16.54 -3.46
C LYS A 6 2.07 17.87 -2.78
N THR A 7 1.15 18.61 -3.38
CA THR A 7 0.59 19.84 -2.80
C THR A 7 -0.85 19.56 -2.42
N ARG A 8 -1.28 20.08 -1.27
CA ARG A 8 -2.68 20.01 -0.85
C ARG A 8 -3.56 20.68 -1.91
N LEU A 9 -4.68 20.03 -2.23
CA LEU A 9 -5.72 20.61 -3.07
C LEU A 9 -6.87 21.09 -2.18
N ASP A 10 -7.27 22.34 -2.38
CA ASP A 10 -8.41 22.97 -1.70
C ASP A 10 -9.62 23.12 -2.65
N ALA A 11 -9.53 22.56 -3.84
CA ALA A 11 -10.62 22.44 -4.81
C ALA A 11 -10.88 20.96 -5.13
N PRO A 12 -12.10 20.60 -5.57
CA PRO A 12 -12.40 19.24 -5.99
C PRO A 12 -11.49 18.76 -7.14
N VAL A 13 -11.15 17.48 -7.13
CA VAL A 13 -10.29 16.86 -8.13
C VAL A 13 -10.97 15.65 -8.77
N MET A 14 -10.88 15.54 -10.09
CA MET A 14 -11.41 14.38 -10.81
C MET A 14 -10.50 13.18 -10.61
N CYS A 15 -11.07 12.05 -10.17
CA CYS A 15 -10.40 10.77 -10.02
C CYS A 15 -10.82 9.83 -11.15
N LEU A 16 -9.86 9.49 -12.01
CA LEU A 16 -10.03 8.62 -13.16
C LEU A 16 -9.38 7.26 -12.89
N ARG A 17 -9.65 6.26 -13.75
CA ARG A 17 -9.04 4.92 -13.66
C ARG A 17 -7.52 4.92 -13.56
N GLU A 18 -6.86 5.91 -14.15
CA GLU A 18 -5.41 6.06 -14.15
C GLU A 18 -4.87 6.90 -12.98
N GLY A 19 -5.73 7.52 -12.17
CA GLY A 19 -5.37 8.35 -11.02
C GLY A 19 -6.06 9.71 -11.00
N LEU A 20 -5.61 10.59 -10.10
CA LEU A 20 -6.12 11.96 -9.99
C LEU A 20 -5.65 12.83 -11.16
N VAL A 21 -6.56 13.63 -11.72
CA VAL A 21 -6.22 14.60 -12.78
C VAL A 21 -5.20 15.60 -12.24
N GLY A 22 -4.13 15.80 -12.99
CA GLY A 22 -3.01 16.68 -12.61
C GLY A 22 -1.91 15.98 -11.79
N ASP A 23 -2.13 14.74 -11.33
CA ASP A 23 -1.09 13.96 -10.65
C ASP A 23 -0.15 13.28 -11.65
N VAL A 24 1.14 13.23 -11.29
CA VAL A 24 2.18 12.64 -12.14
C VAL A 24 2.65 11.32 -11.52
N GLN A 25 2.35 10.21 -12.18
CA GLN A 25 2.95 8.91 -11.86
C GLN A 25 4.29 8.78 -12.59
N ALA A 26 5.40 9.02 -11.89
CA ALA A 26 6.74 9.08 -12.49
C ALA A 26 7.19 7.78 -13.20
N ASP A 27 6.62 6.63 -12.83
CA ASP A 27 6.87 5.35 -13.50
C ASP A 27 5.61 4.48 -13.41
N ARG A 28 4.85 4.35 -14.51
CA ARG A 28 3.61 3.56 -14.52
C ARG A 28 3.85 2.05 -14.41
N ARG A 29 5.05 1.56 -14.74
CA ARG A 29 5.38 0.13 -14.68
C ARG A 29 5.59 -0.33 -13.24
N TYR A 30 6.24 0.50 -12.43
CA TYR A 30 6.59 0.14 -11.05
C TYR A 30 5.81 0.91 -9.98
N HIS A 31 5.43 2.16 -10.26
CA HIS A 31 4.90 3.13 -9.29
C HIS A 31 3.55 3.73 -9.70
N GLY A 32 2.82 3.09 -10.62
CA GLY A 32 1.52 3.57 -11.08
C GLY A 32 0.71 2.48 -11.80
N GLY A 33 -0.21 2.93 -12.65
CA GLY A 33 -1.18 2.09 -13.36
C GLY A 33 -2.49 1.88 -12.57
N PRO A 34 -3.50 1.22 -13.18
CA PRO A 34 -4.86 1.16 -12.62
C PRO A 34 -4.94 0.56 -11.22
N ASP A 35 -4.07 -0.40 -10.88
CA ASP A 35 -4.01 -1.00 -9.54
C ASP A 35 -3.34 -0.12 -8.49
N LYS A 36 -2.72 0.99 -8.89
CA LYS A 36 -2.00 1.94 -8.04
C LYS A 36 -2.40 3.38 -8.35
N ALA A 37 -3.65 3.56 -8.77
CA ALA A 37 -4.17 4.83 -9.24
C ALA A 37 -4.15 5.91 -8.15
N VAL A 38 -4.46 5.52 -6.91
CA VAL A 38 -4.49 6.43 -5.75
C VAL A 38 -3.70 5.81 -4.61
N HIS A 39 -2.74 6.55 -4.05
CA HIS A 39 -1.96 6.18 -2.87
C HIS A 39 -2.55 6.84 -1.61
N LEU A 40 -2.73 6.08 -0.54
CA LEU A 40 -3.12 6.60 0.77
C LEU A 40 -2.04 6.27 1.80
N TYR A 41 -1.69 7.28 2.60
CA TYR A 41 -0.83 7.14 3.77
C TYR A 41 -1.53 7.68 5.01
N PRO A 42 -1.73 6.87 6.07
CA PRO A 42 -2.35 7.35 7.30
C PRO A 42 -1.63 8.56 7.88
N ALA A 43 -2.38 9.61 8.20
CA ALA A 43 -1.83 10.85 8.73
C ALA A 43 -1.16 10.64 10.09
N ASP A 44 -1.67 9.72 10.90
CA ASP A 44 -1.19 9.44 12.25
C ASP A 44 0.23 8.80 12.24
N HIS A 45 0.63 8.19 11.12
CA HIS A 45 1.96 7.60 10.99
C HIS A 45 3.08 8.64 10.94
N TYR A 46 2.78 9.90 10.60
CA TYR A 46 3.78 10.98 10.68
C TYR A 46 4.30 11.19 12.10
N ALA A 47 3.45 11.06 13.12
CA ALA A 47 3.88 11.13 14.52
C ALA A 47 4.85 9.99 14.88
N ARG A 48 4.62 8.78 14.35
CA ARG A 48 5.52 7.63 14.54
C ARG A 48 6.86 7.84 13.87
N LEU A 49 6.88 8.41 12.66
CA LEU A 49 8.10 8.77 11.96
C LEU A 49 8.90 9.84 12.71
N VAL A 50 8.25 10.87 13.23
CA VAL A 50 8.90 11.92 14.04
C VAL A 50 9.46 11.33 15.34
N ALA A 51 8.73 10.42 15.99
CA ALA A 51 9.23 9.74 17.20
C ALA A 51 10.49 8.90 16.92
N ALA A 52 10.56 8.26 15.75
CA ALA A 52 11.75 7.51 15.32
C ALA A 52 12.90 8.41 14.85
N PHE A 53 12.59 9.57 14.27
CA PHE A 53 13.53 10.52 13.70
C PHE A 53 13.16 11.96 14.10
N PRO A 54 13.58 12.44 15.29
CA PRO A 54 13.15 13.75 15.80
C PRO A 54 13.50 14.93 14.91
N ALA A 55 14.54 14.81 14.06
CA ALA A 55 14.90 15.83 13.07
C ALA A 55 13.82 16.06 12.00
N LEU A 56 12.84 15.16 11.87
CA LEU A 56 11.69 15.30 10.97
C LEU A 56 10.55 16.13 11.58
N ALA A 57 10.63 16.53 12.85
CA ALA A 57 9.60 17.33 13.50
C ALA A 57 9.42 18.67 12.76
N GLY A 58 8.19 18.93 12.27
CA GLY A 58 7.87 20.11 11.46
C GLY A 58 8.21 19.98 9.97
N GLU A 59 8.98 18.97 9.57
CA GLU A 59 9.40 18.74 8.18
C GLU A 59 8.51 17.72 7.44
N VAL A 60 7.72 16.94 8.18
CA VAL A 60 6.86 15.89 7.62
C VAL A 60 5.39 16.11 7.93
N GLY A 61 4.54 15.76 6.96
CA GLY A 61 3.09 15.85 7.07
C GLY A 61 2.43 15.36 5.77
N PRO A 62 1.11 15.55 5.62
CA PRO A 62 0.37 15.09 4.45
C PRO A 62 1.03 15.44 3.11
N GLY A 63 1.22 14.42 2.27
CA GLY A 63 1.87 14.48 0.96
C GLY A 63 3.37 14.17 0.99
N THR A 64 4.02 14.14 2.16
CA THR A 64 5.46 13.93 2.27
C THR A 64 5.90 12.55 1.76
N LEU A 65 5.08 11.51 1.95
CA LEU A 65 5.37 10.16 1.47
C LEU A 65 4.87 9.91 0.02
N GLY A 66 4.41 10.96 -0.66
CA GLY A 66 3.92 10.92 -2.04
C GLY A 66 2.49 10.40 -2.16
N GLU A 67 1.72 10.39 -1.07
CA GLU A 67 0.32 10.01 -1.04
C GLU A 67 -0.60 11.04 -1.68
N ASN A 68 -1.66 10.54 -2.32
CA ASN A 68 -2.75 11.35 -2.82
C ASN A 68 -3.76 11.67 -1.72
N LEU A 69 -3.99 10.70 -0.83
CA LEU A 69 -4.94 10.80 0.28
C LEU A 69 -4.18 10.65 1.60
N SER A 70 -4.42 11.55 2.53
CA SER A 70 -3.92 11.45 3.91
C SER A 70 -5.11 11.50 4.86
N VAL A 71 -5.31 10.40 5.61
CA VAL A 71 -6.51 10.18 6.43
C VAL A 71 -6.08 9.81 7.84
N ALA A 72 -6.70 10.41 8.85
CA ALA A 72 -6.46 10.12 10.27
C ALA A 72 -7.48 9.10 10.81
N GLY A 73 -7.14 8.41 11.90
CA GLY A 73 -8.01 7.46 12.59
C GLY A 73 -8.19 6.12 11.89
N ILE A 74 -7.35 5.82 10.90
CA ILE A 74 -7.36 4.56 10.15
C ILE A 74 -5.93 4.08 9.88
N ASP A 75 -5.66 2.80 10.10
CA ASP A 75 -4.38 2.18 9.78
C ASP A 75 -4.51 0.80 9.13
N GLU A 76 -3.37 0.18 8.82
CA GLU A 76 -3.26 -1.12 8.16
C GLU A 76 -3.90 -2.28 8.97
N THR A 77 -4.16 -2.10 10.25
CA THR A 77 -4.83 -3.11 11.09
C THR A 77 -6.36 -3.04 10.97
N GLN A 78 -6.90 -1.93 10.48
CA GLN A 78 -8.34 -1.66 10.42
C GLN A 78 -8.94 -1.83 9.01
N VAL A 79 -8.09 -1.82 7.98
CA VAL A 79 -8.49 -2.02 6.58
C VAL A 79 -8.09 -3.39 6.05
N CYS A 80 -8.95 -3.95 5.20
CA CYS A 80 -8.73 -5.24 4.58
C CYS A 80 -8.43 -5.13 3.09
N LEU A 81 -7.67 -6.11 2.58
CA LEU A 81 -7.46 -6.26 1.16
C LEU A 81 -8.81 -6.35 0.43
N GLY A 82 -8.97 -5.59 -0.65
CA GLY A 82 -10.19 -5.58 -1.44
C GLY A 82 -11.33 -4.75 -0.85
N ASP A 83 -11.17 -4.14 0.34
CA ASP A 83 -12.16 -3.17 0.88
C ASP A 83 -12.48 -2.11 -0.20
N VAL A 84 -13.77 -1.79 -0.35
CA VAL A 84 -14.25 -0.77 -1.27
C VAL A 84 -14.79 0.41 -0.46
N PHE A 85 -14.32 1.61 -0.75
CA PHE A 85 -14.74 2.83 -0.09
C PHE A 85 -15.41 3.79 -1.07
N ALA A 86 -16.49 4.44 -0.64
CA ALA A 86 -16.97 5.67 -1.24
C ALA A 86 -16.12 6.85 -0.76
N LEU A 87 -15.77 7.74 -1.68
CA LEU A 87 -15.10 9.02 -1.38
C LEU A 87 -15.53 10.06 -2.41
N GLY A 88 -16.39 11.00 -2.01
CA GLY A 88 -17.11 11.85 -2.96
C GLY A 88 -17.96 10.98 -3.89
N ASP A 89 -17.85 11.23 -5.20
CA ASP A 89 -18.54 10.43 -6.23
C ASP A 89 -17.78 9.15 -6.63
N CYS A 90 -16.61 8.91 -6.04
CA CYS A 90 -15.73 7.82 -6.42
C CYS A 90 -16.00 6.56 -5.59
N GLN A 91 -15.73 5.41 -6.20
CA GLN A 91 -15.54 4.15 -5.48
C GLN A 91 -14.12 3.65 -5.67
N LEU A 92 -13.40 3.51 -4.57
CA LEU A 92 -11.99 3.11 -4.53
C LEU A 92 -11.86 1.73 -3.88
N GLN A 93 -11.12 0.81 -4.50
CA GLN A 93 -10.90 -0.52 -3.95
C GLN A 93 -9.43 -0.74 -3.59
N ILE A 94 -9.15 -1.20 -2.37
CA ILE A 94 -7.79 -1.53 -1.92
C ILE A 94 -7.24 -2.70 -2.73
N THR A 95 -6.04 -2.53 -3.28
CA THR A 95 -5.41 -3.54 -4.16
C THR A 95 -4.15 -4.18 -3.59
N GLN A 96 -3.40 -3.46 -2.77
CA GLN A 96 -2.11 -3.88 -2.23
C GLN A 96 -1.56 -2.87 -1.21
N SER A 97 -0.70 -3.34 -0.30
CA SER A 97 0.16 -2.46 0.50
C SER A 97 1.15 -1.72 -0.39
N ARG A 98 1.58 -0.53 0.06
CA ARG A 98 2.64 0.22 -0.63
C ARG A 98 4.00 -0.32 -0.18
N ARG A 99 4.89 -0.66 -1.11
CA ARG A 99 6.26 -1.07 -0.75
C ARG A 99 7.12 0.18 -0.51
N PRO A 100 7.72 0.35 0.69
CA PRO A 100 8.68 1.40 0.94
C PRO A 100 9.89 1.26 0.00
N CYS A 101 10.49 2.37 -0.41
CA CYS A 101 11.66 2.35 -1.30
C CYS A 101 12.66 3.43 -0.88
N TRP A 102 13.89 3.32 -1.39
CA TRP A 102 15.00 4.23 -1.05
C TRP A 102 14.71 5.72 -1.32
N LYS A 103 13.74 6.02 -2.19
CA LYS A 103 13.32 7.41 -2.45
C LYS A 103 12.74 8.08 -1.19
N ILE A 104 12.25 7.31 -0.21
CA ILE A 104 11.80 7.84 1.09
C ILE A 104 12.98 8.45 1.84
N ASP A 105 14.09 7.71 2.01
CA ASP A 105 15.29 8.21 2.68
C ASP A 105 15.80 9.48 2.01
N HIS A 106 15.85 9.48 0.68
CA HIS A 106 16.27 10.64 -0.10
C HIS A 106 15.32 11.84 0.09
N ARG A 107 14.00 11.61 0.12
CA ARG A 107 12.99 12.66 0.32
C ARG A 107 13.05 13.26 1.72
N LEU A 108 13.28 12.42 2.73
CA LEU A 108 13.31 12.82 4.13
C LEU A 108 14.69 13.33 4.57
N GLY A 109 15.73 13.12 3.77
CA GLY A 109 17.11 13.47 4.16
C GLY A 109 17.65 12.62 5.31
N VAL A 110 17.02 11.48 5.61
CA VAL A 110 17.35 10.61 6.75
C VAL A 110 17.53 9.17 6.28
N SER A 111 18.72 8.61 6.53
CA SER A 111 19.02 7.22 6.23
C SER A 111 18.27 6.26 7.16
N GLY A 112 17.74 5.16 6.60
CA GLY A 112 17.03 4.13 7.34
C GLY A 112 15.53 4.40 7.50
N ALA A 113 15.01 5.52 7.01
CA ALA A 113 13.59 5.85 7.13
C ALA A 113 12.69 4.85 6.37
N SER A 114 13.04 4.48 5.15
CA SER A 114 12.32 3.44 4.37
C SER A 114 12.32 2.09 5.08
N ARG A 115 13.45 1.71 5.70
CA ARG A 115 13.55 0.49 6.49
C ARG A 115 12.66 0.58 7.72
N ARG A 116 12.67 1.70 8.45
CA ARG A 116 11.79 1.91 9.60
C ARG A 116 10.32 1.77 9.23
N VAL A 117 9.90 2.38 8.12
CA VAL A 117 8.54 2.24 7.58
C VAL A 117 8.20 0.77 7.31
N ALA A 118 9.13 0.01 6.73
CA ALA A 118 8.93 -1.40 6.42
C ALA A 118 8.86 -2.27 7.69
N ASP A 119 9.79 -2.06 8.63
CA ASP A 119 9.90 -2.81 9.88
C ASP A 119 8.66 -2.58 10.78
N GLU A 120 8.12 -1.36 10.79
CA GLU A 120 6.90 -1.02 11.55
C GLU A 120 5.58 -1.33 10.82
N GLY A 121 5.62 -1.67 9.53
CA GLY A 121 4.42 -1.93 8.73
C GLY A 121 3.54 -0.70 8.44
N ILE A 122 4.03 0.52 8.72
CA ILE A 122 3.32 1.79 8.51
C ILE A 122 3.43 2.28 7.06
N THR A 123 3.07 1.41 6.13
CA THR A 123 3.47 1.55 4.73
C THR A 123 2.51 2.38 3.88
N GLY A 124 1.25 2.52 4.29
CA GLY A 124 0.17 2.98 3.42
C GLY A 124 -0.22 1.94 2.37
N TRP A 125 -1.15 2.29 1.49
CA TRP A 125 -1.69 1.36 0.50
C TRP A 125 -2.17 2.04 -0.77
N TYR A 126 -2.47 1.21 -1.77
CA TYR A 126 -2.99 1.66 -3.05
C TYR A 126 -4.44 1.27 -3.24
N PHE A 127 -5.13 2.12 -4.00
CA PHE A 127 -6.44 1.85 -4.55
C PHE A 127 -6.42 1.77 -6.07
N ARG A 128 -7.31 0.94 -6.62
CA ARG A 128 -7.85 1.10 -7.97
C ARG A 128 -9.16 1.86 -7.92
N VAL A 129 -9.51 2.52 -9.01
CA VAL A 129 -10.79 3.24 -9.16
C VAL A 129 -11.82 2.33 -9.82
N ARG A 130 -12.87 1.95 -9.07
CA ARG A 130 -14.00 1.17 -9.59
C ARG A 130 -15.00 2.06 -10.33
N VAL A 131 -15.34 3.19 -9.70
CA VAL A 131 -16.21 4.25 -10.25
C VAL A 131 -15.42 5.55 -10.23
N GLU A 132 -15.24 6.13 -11.41
CA GLU A 132 -14.62 7.46 -11.58
C GLU A 132 -15.57 8.54 -11.08
N GLY A 133 -15.03 9.64 -10.56
CA GLY A 133 -15.85 10.71 -10.02
C GLY A 133 -15.03 11.86 -9.47
N LEU A 134 -15.73 12.83 -8.88
CA LEU A 134 -15.11 13.96 -8.21
C LEU A 134 -14.83 13.62 -6.75
N ILE A 135 -13.65 14.03 -6.26
CA ILE A 135 -13.30 13.97 -4.85
C ILE A 135 -13.20 15.41 -4.34
N GLU A 136 -14.04 15.75 -3.36
CA GLU A 136 -13.96 17.04 -2.68
C GLU A 136 -12.90 17.02 -1.58
N PRO A 137 -12.24 18.17 -1.29
CA PRO A 137 -11.42 18.30 -0.10
C PRO A 137 -12.22 17.96 1.15
N ASN A 138 -11.62 17.17 2.05
CA ASN A 138 -12.25 16.71 3.30
C ASN A 138 -13.48 15.81 3.11
N ALA A 139 -13.70 15.25 1.92
CA ALA A 139 -14.72 14.23 1.71
C ALA A 139 -14.53 13.06 2.69
N ARG A 140 -15.64 12.53 3.20
CA ARG A 140 -15.61 11.39 4.12
C ARG A 140 -15.40 10.10 3.34
N MET A 141 -14.52 9.25 3.84
CA MET A 141 -14.29 7.91 3.32
C MET A 141 -15.22 6.93 4.04
N LEU A 142 -16.10 6.25 3.29
CA LEU A 142 -17.11 5.35 3.84
C LEU A 142 -16.93 3.94 3.28
N LEU A 143 -16.79 2.94 4.15
CA LEU A 143 -16.67 1.54 3.73
C LEU A 143 -18.00 1.05 3.15
N LEU A 144 -17.96 0.50 1.93
CA LEU A 144 -19.09 -0.06 1.21
C LEU A 144 -19.06 -1.59 1.20
N GLU A 145 -17.89 -2.19 0.94
CA GLU A 145 -17.72 -3.62 0.79
C GLU A 145 -16.43 -4.08 1.49
N ARG A 146 -16.46 -5.29 2.08
CA ARG A 146 -15.31 -5.95 2.70
C ARG A 146 -15.27 -7.42 2.30
N PRO A 147 -14.70 -7.74 1.12
CA PRO A 147 -14.71 -9.12 0.61
C PRO A 147 -13.79 -10.06 1.39
N ASN A 148 -12.73 -9.55 2.03
CA ASN A 148 -11.76 -10.36 2.77
C ASN A 148 -11.64 -9.90 4.24
N PRO A 149 -12.67 -10.12 5.09
CA PRO A 149 -12.70 -9.57 6.45
C PRO A 149 -11.50 -9.96 7.32
N ASP A 150 -10.87 -11.11 7.06
CA ASP A 150 -9.74 -11.64 7.83
C ASP A 150 -8.37 -11.33 7.24
N ILE A 151 -8.29 -10.59 6.12
CA ILE A 151 -7.04 -10.21 5.45
C ILE A 151 -6.82 -8.71 5.63
N THR A 152 -6.48 -8.30 6.85
CA THR A 152 -6.03 -6.92 7.10
C THR A 152 -4.74 -6.64 6.32
N LEU A 153 -4.48 -5.38 5.99
CA LEU A 153 -3.23 -5.03 5.32
C LEU A 153 -2.00 -5.28 6.20
N ALA A 154 -2.14 -5.19 7.53
CA ALA A 154 -1.11 -5.59 8.48
C ALA A 154 -0.80 -7.10 8.39
N ARG A 155 -1.82 -7.96 8.29
CA ARG A 155 -1.65 -9.40 8.08
C ARG A 155 -1.00 -9.70 6.73
N LEU A 156 -1.49 -9.07 5.66
CA LEU A 156 -0.91 -9.18 4.33
C LEU A 156 0.58 -8.82 4.37
N TRP A 157 0.93 -7.69 4.98
CA TRP A 157 2.32 -7.23 5.13
C TRP A 157 3.20 -8.23 5.87
N ALA A 158 2.72 -8.79 6.99
CA ALA A 158 3.46 -9.76 7.79
C ALA A 158 3.83 -11.02 6.97
N VAL A 159 2.89 -11.57 6.20
CA VAL A 159 3.16 -12.73 5.33
C VAL A 159 4.10 -12.35 4.18
N GLU A 160 3.89 -11.16 3.62
CA GLU A 160 4.67 -10.60 2.54
C GLU A 160 6.15 -10.33 2.89
N THR A 161 6.48 -10.12 4.16
CA THR A 161 7.85 -9.84 4.63
C THR A 161 8.48 -10.97 5.44
N ALA A 162 7.68 -11.93 5.92
CA ALA A 162 8.19 -13.07 6.68
C ALA A 162 9.29 -13.82 5.90
N HIS A 163 10.39 -14.15 6.57
CA HIS A 163 11.47 -14.91 5.94
C HIS A 163 11.05 -16.35 5.59
N ARG A 164 10.24 -16.97 6.46
CA ARG A 164 9.68 -18.32 6.32
C ARG A 164 8.16 -18.29 6.57
N PRO A 165 7.35 -17.81 5.61
CA PRO A 165 5.91 -17.77 5.78
C PRO A 165 5.31 -19.17 5.69
N ASN A 166 4.09 -19.34 6.22
CA ASN A 166 3.28 -20.51 5.94
C ASN A 166 2.91 -20.51 4.44
N VAL A 167 3.19 -21.61 3.73
CA VAL A 167 3.00 -21.68 2.29
C VAL A 167 1.52 -21.68 1.87
N ASP A 168 0.66 -22.34 2.64
CA ASP A 168 -0.80 -22.35 2.41
C ASP A 168 -1.37 -20.94 2.56
N GLU A 169 -0.85 -20.17 3.52
CA GLU A 169 -1.25 -18.78 3.71
C GLU A 169 -0.80 -17.90 2.54
N VAL A 170 0.43 -18.06 2.04
CA VAL A 170 0.91 -17.34 0.85
C VAL A 170 0.05 -17.69 -0.38
N ARG A 171 -0.28 -18.96 -0.56
CA ARG A 171 -1.12 -19.45 -1.68
C ARG A 171 -2.54 -18.89 -1.58
N ALA A 172 -3.16 -18.93 -0.40
CA ALA A 172 -4.49 -18.36 -0.18
C ALA A 172 -4.50 -16.85 -0.47
N LEU A 173 -3.52 -16.09 0.04
CA LEU A 173 -3.42 -14.65 -0.23
C LEU A 173 -3.22 -14.34 -1.72
N SER A 174 -2.51 -15.19 -2.47
CA SER A 174 -2.34 -15.00 -3.92
C SER A 174 -3.64 -15.03 -4.72
N GLN A 175 -4.70 -15.61 -4.14
CA GLN A 175 -6.03 -15.76 -4.74
C GLN A 175 -7.07 -14.81 -4.14
N ALA A 176 -6.66 -13.95 -3.19
CA ALA A 176 -7.58 -13.07 -2.49
C ALA A 176 -8.25 -12.06 -3.43
N VAL A 177 -9.56 -11.85 -3.25
CA VAL A 177 -10.35 -10.95 -4.09
C VAL A 177 -9.84 -9.53 -3.95
N GLY A 178 -9.66 -8.83 -5.07
CA GLY A 178 -9.22 -7.44 -5.08
C GLY A 178 -7.70 -7.23 -5.14
N LEU A 179 -6.88 -8.27 -4.90
CA LEU A 179 -5.42 -8.18 -5.02
C LEU A 179 -5.00 -7.69 -6.42
N SER A 180 -3.92 -6.90 -6.50
CA SER A 180 -3.37 -6.50 -7.80
C SER A 180 -2.79 -7.69 -8.56
N ALA A 181 -2.93 -7.70 -9.88
CA ALA A 181 -2.49 -8.83 -10.70
C ALA A 181 -0.98 -9.12 -10.55
N GLY A 182 -0.18 -8.06 -10.37
CA GLY A 182 1.25 -8.16 -10.12
C GLY A 182 1.57 -8.85 -8.79
N TRP A 183 0.82 -8.55 -7.72
CA TRP A 183 1.00 -9.21 -6.42
C TRP A 183 0.47 -10.63 -6.40
N ALA A 184 -0.69 -10.89 -6.99
CA ALA A 184 -1.23 -12.25 -7.13
C ALA A 184 -0.20 -13.18 -7.79
N LYS A 185 0.38 -12.73 -8.91
CA LYS A 185 1.45 -13.47 -9.60
C LYS A 185 2.68 -13.68 -8.72
N LYS A 186 3.14 -12.62 -8.03
CA LYS A 186 4.35 -12.69 -7.18
C LYS A 186 4.16 -13.64 -5.99
N LEU A 187 3.01 -13.60 -5.32
CA LEU A 187 2.70 -14.49 -4.21
C LEU A 187 2.52 -15.93 -4.67
N SER A 188 1.84 -16.16 -5.80
CA SER A 188 1.72 -17.51 -6.39
C SER A 188 3.09 -18.11 -6.70
N GLN A 189 3.97 -17.35 -7.37
CA GLN A 189 5.33 -17.80 -7.68
C GLN A 189 6.16 -18.09 -6.42
N ARG A 190 5.94 -17.31 -5.36
CA ARG A 190 6.59 -17.53 -4.06
C ARG A 190 6.09 -18.80 -3.38
N ALA A 191 4.78 -19.07 -3.42
CA ALA A 191 4.21 -20.31 -2.90
C ALA A 191 4.77 -21.53 -3.64
N ASP A 192 4.78 -21.51 -4.97
CA ASP A 192 5.33 -22.60 -5.80
C ASP A 192 6.82 -22.86 -5.49
N TRP A 193 7.59 -21.80 -5.21
CA TRP A 193 8.99 -21.95 -4.84
C TRP A 193 9.17 -22.55 -3.44
N LEU A 194 8.37 -22.14 -2.46
CA LEU A 194 8.40 -22.66 -1.09
C LEU A 194 8.04 -24.15 -1.04
N GLU A 195 7.03 -24.58 -1.80
CA GLU A 195 6.63 -25.99 -1.89
C GLU A 195 7.75 -26.86 -2.44
N ARG A 196 8.37 -26.44 -3.55
CA ARG A 196 9.52 -27.18 -4.13
C ARG A 196 10.70 -27.31 -3.17
N GLN A 197 10.94 -26.30 -2.33
CA GLN A 197 11.99 -26.38 -1.33
C GLN A 197 11.67 -27.38 -0.22
N ALA A 198 10.42 -27.43 0.23
CA ALA A 198 9.98 -28.41 1.23
C ALA A 198 10.09 -29.85 0.70
N ASP A 199 9.72 -30.07 -0.57
CA ASP A 199 9.83 -31.38 -1.22
C ASP A 199 11.28 -31.81 -1.47
N GLY A 200 12.15 -30.86 -1.85
CA GLY A 200 13.58 -31.11 -2.10
C GLY A 200 14.39 -31.41 -0.83
N THR A 201 13.98 -30.93 0.34
CA THR A 201 14.63 -31.25 1.63
C THR A 201 14.31 -32.65 2.16
N ASN A 202 13.35 -33.36 1.58
CA ASN A 202 13.06 -34.76 1.91
C ASN A 202 13.84 -35.78 1.04
N GLY A 203 14.75 -35.31 0.17
CA GLY A 203 15.51 -36.16 -0.77
C GLY A 203 16.95 -36.49 -0.39
N ASP A 204 17.58 -35.74 0.52
CA ASP A 204 18.97 -35.97 0.94
C ASP A 204 19.03 -36.49 2.39
N SER A 205 18.70 -37.77 2.57
CA SER A 205 19.13 -38.56 3.73
C SER A 205 19.53 -39.95 3.27
N ASN A 206 20.80 -40.26 3.53
CA ASN A 206 21.57 -41.50 3.28
C ASN A 206 22.06 -41.77 1.85
N ASP A 207 23.34 -41.42 1.62
CA ASP A 207 24.38 -42.46 1.43
C ASP A 207 25.68 -42.02 2.13
#